data_AF-A0A3D5FV87-F1
#
_entry.id   AF-A0A3D5FV87-F1
#
_cell.length_a   1.000
_cell.length_b   1.000
_cell.length_c   1.000
_cell.angle_alpha   90.00
_cell.angle_beta   90.00
_cell.angle_gamma   90.00
#
_symmetry.space_group_name_H-M   'P 1'
#
loop_
_entity.id
_entity.type
_entity.pdbx_description
1 polymer ?
#
loop_
_entity_poly.entity_id
_entity_poly.type
_entity_poly.pdbx_seq_one_letter_code
_entity_poly.pdbx_strand_id
1 'polypeptide(L)'
;WDKTITTIPTYKLVETSFKNWRGMSESGGRRIKRAIYIDMSTIRLCDQKMLERFECFELLSDDLRARRAEVERYNEEKGVNTEELINGRRLTNVGTFRVYVAAYLRKHPKIHQDLTFLIRQLAPTPKGLPIEIYVFTNDIEWANYEGIQADIFDHLLAVVPMFELRVFQEPTGADWRR
;
A
#
# COMPACT_ATOMS: atom_id res chain seq x y z
N TRP A 1 5.58 -8.11 26.53
CA TRP A 1 5.76 -9.16 27.55
C TRP A 1 6.86 -8.72 28.50
N ASP A 2 6.52 -8.48 29.77
CA ASP A 2 7.41 -8.06 30.87
C ASP A 2 7.64 -9.22 31.88
N LYS A 3 7.26 -10.45 31.51
CA LYS A 3 7.27 -11.65 32.36
C LYS A 3 6.29 -11.62 33.54
N THR A 4 5.27 -10.76 33.50
CA THR A 4 4.21 -10.75 34.53
C THR A 4 3.38 -12.04 34.48
N ILE A 5 3.19 -12.66 35.65
CA ILE A 5 2.29 -13.80 35.84
C ILE A 5 0.90 -13.26 36.20
N THR A 6 -0.13 -13.64 35.46
CA THR A 6 -1.52 -13.25 35.73
C THR A 6 -2.39 -14.49 35.89
N THR A 7 -3.15 -14.54 36.99
CA THR A 7 -4.14 -15.59 37.23
C THR A 7 -5.50 -15.11 36.74
N ILE A 8 -6.10 -15.85 35.81
CA ILE A 8 -7.43 -15.55 35.27
C ILE A 8 -8.43 -16.57 35.84
N PRO A 9 -9.49 -16.14 36.55
CA PRO A 9 -10.55 -17.03 36.98
C PRO A 9 -11.23 -17.75 35.80
N THR A 10 -11.55 -19.04 35.96
CA THR A 10 -12.07 -19.89 34.87
C THR A 10 -13.38 -19.37 34.26
N TYR A 11 -14.27 -18.78 35.05
CA TYR A 11 -15.55 -18.25 34.55
C TYR A 11 -15.37 -17.12 33.52
N LYS A 12 -14.30 -16.32 33.64
CA LYS A 12 -14.02 -15.23 32.68
C LYS A 12 -13.68 -15.73 31.28
N LEU A 13 -13.20 -16.96 31.14
CA LEU A 13 -12.88 -17.56 29.84
C LEU A 13 -14.14 -17.90 29.02
N VAL A 14 -15.26 -18.12 29.70
CA VAL A 14 -16.55 -18.45 29.06
C VAL A 14 -17.37 -17.17 28.80
N GLU A 15 -17.23 -16.18 29.68
CA GLU A 15 -17.97 -14.91 29.61
C GLU A 15 -17.41 -13.95 28.55
N THR A 16 -16.12 -14.04 28.21
CA THR A 16 -15.45 -13.05 27.35
C THR A 16 -14.81 -13.67 26.11
N SER A 17 -14.91 -12.96 24.98
CA SER A 17 -14.15 -13.32 23.78
C SER A 17 -12.65 -13.13 24.02
N PHE A 18 -11.84 -14.14 23.72
CA PHE A 18 -10.38 -14.05 23.80
C PHE A 18 -9.73 -14.25 22.42
N LYS A 19 -8.54 -13.69 22.23
CA LYS A 19 -7.76 -13.86 21.01
C LYS A 19 -6.79 -15.03 21.16
N ASN A 20 -7.04 -16.11 20.43
CA ASN A 20 -6.12 -17.25 20.36
C ASN A 20 -5.15 -17.06 19.18
N TRP A 21 -3.87 -16.83 19.49
CA TRP A 21 -2.82 -16.63 18.48
C TRP A 21 -2.26 -17.94 17.91
N ARG A 22 -2.64 -19.10 18.47
CA ARG A 22 -2.21 -20.42 17.98
C ARG A 22 -2.57 -20.64 16.51
N GLY A 23 -3.75 -20.20 16.08
CA GLY A 23 -4.16 -20.27 14.68
C GLY A 23 -3.30 -19.41 13.74
N MET A 24 -2.69 -18.33 14.22
CA MET A 24 -1.73 -17.53 13.44
C MET A 24 -0.38 -18.25 13.30
N SER A 25 0.09 -18.89 14.38
CA SER A 25 1.29 -19.72 14.33
C SER A 25 1.12 -20.94 13.42
N GLU A 26 -0.06 -21.57 13.44
CA GLU A 26 -0.39 -22.74 12.61
C GLU A 26 -0.64 -22.38 11.14
N SER A 27 -1.06 -21.14 10.83
CA SER A 27 -1.27 -20.70 9.44
C SER A 27 0.04 -20.42 8.66
N GLY A 28 1.20 -20.53 9.31
CA GLY A 28 2.51 -20.37 8.65
C GLY A 28 2.81 -18.94 8.19
N GLY A 29 2.02 -17.95 8.62
CA GLY A 29 2.23 -16.57 8.20
C GLY A 29 1.63 -15.54 9.15
N ARG A 30 2.31 -14.39 9.26
CA ARG A 30 1.92 -13.29 10.15
C ARG A 30 1.48 -12.07 9.34
N ARG A 31 0.32 -11.53 9.69
CA ARG A 31 -0.32 -10.49 8.88
C ARG A 31 0.33 -9.11 9.09
N ILE A 32 0.78 -8.51 8.00
CA ILE A 32 1.03 -7.07 7.89
C ILE A 32 -0.28 -6.39 7.50
N LYS A 33 -0.76 -5.47 8.35
CA LYS A 33 -1.92 -4.62 8.08
C LYS A 33 -1.62 -3.19 8.51
N ARG A 34 -1.00 -2.42 7.63
CA ARG A 34 -0.58 -1.03 7.86
C ARG A 34 -0.89 -0.19 6.64
N ALA A 35 -1.00 1.11 6.82
CA ALA A 35 -1.29 2.05 5.74
C ALA A 35 -0.25 3.15 5.62
N ILE A 36 0.04 3.56 4.39
CA ILE A 36 0.76 4.79 4.08
C ILE A 36 -0.29 5.85 3.74
N TYR A 37 -0.25 6.97 4.46
CA TYR A 37 -1.18 8.07 4.25
C TYR A 37 -0.61 9.02 3.21
N ILE A 38 -1.29 9.15 2.08
CA ILE A 38 -0.87 10.02 0.98
C ILE A 38 -1.54 11.38 1.12
N ASP A 39 -0.74 12.44 0.98
CA ASP A 39 -1.23 13.81 0.89
C ASP A 39 -2.10 13.98 -0.36
N MET A 40 -3.40 14.20 -0.16
CA MET A 40 -4.37 14.32 -1.24
C MET A 40 -4.10 15.49 -2.18
N SER A 41 -3.39 16.53 -1.73
CA SER A 41 -3.02 17.67 -2.59
C SER A 41 -2.02 17.29 -3.69
N THR A 42 -1.35 16.14 -3.55
CA THR A 42 -0.37 15.63 -4.53
C THR A 42 -0.96 14.62 -5.51
N ILE A 43 -2.22 14.23 -5.34
CA ILE A 43 -2.88 13.28 -6.23
C ILE A 43 -3.28 13.99 -7.52
N ARG A 44 -2.87 13.43 -8.66
CA ARG A 44 -3.16 14.01 -9.98
C ARG A 44 -3.17 12.95 -11.09
N LEU A 45 -3.71 13.36 -12.24
CA LEU A 45 -3.62 12.60 -13.48
C LEU A 45 -2.16 12.52 -13.94
N CYS A 46 -1.76 11.38 -14.47
CA CYS A 46 -0.44 11.23 -15.09
C CYS A 46 -0.41 11.98 -16.42
N ASP A 47 0.64 12.76 -16.61
CA ASP A 47 1.01 13.35 -17.89
C ASP A 47 1.97 12.40 -18.63
N GLN A 48 2.29 12.76 -19.87
CA GLN A 48 3.13 11.93 -20.71
C GLN A 48 4.54 11.73 -20.13
N LYS A 49 5.13 12.78 -19.52
CA LYS A 49 6.46 12.71 -18.91
C LYS A 49 6.48 11.79 -17.70
N MET A 50 5.45 11.84 -16.86
CA MET A 50 5.27 10.94 -15.73
C MET A 50 5.20 9.50 -16.20
N LEU A 51 4.39 9.22 -17.23
CA LEU A 51 4.24 7.86 -17.74
C LEU A 51 5.53 7.33 -18.37
N GLU A 52 6.24 8.13 -19.17
CA GLU A 52 7.56 7.76 -19.71
C GLU A 52 8.56 7.42 -18.60
N ARG A 53 8.59 8.22 -17.53
CA ARG A 53 9.44 7.95 -16.37
C ARG A 53 9.02 6.67 -15.63
N PHE A 54 7.72 6.44 -15.46
CA PHE A 54 7.20 5.26 -14.76
C PHE A 54 7.43 3.97 -15.57
N GLU A 55 7.45 4.04 -16.90
CA GLU A 55 7.77 2.90 -17.76
C GLU A 55 9.23 2.43 -17.61
N CYS A 56 10.13 3.31 -17.17
CA CYS A 56 11.50 2.94 -16.82
C CYS A 56 11.62 2.14 -15.51
N PHE A 57 10.54 2.03 -14.72
CA PHE A 57 10.56 1.23 -13.50
C PHE A 57 10.33 -0.24 -13.87
N GLU A 58 11.34 -1.09 -13.65
CA GLU A 58 11.34 -2.52 -14.01
C GLU A 58 10.14 -3.29 -13.44
N LEU A 59 9.64 -2.90 -12.26
CA LEU A 59 8.48 -3.53 -11.63
C LEU A 59 7.13 -3.13 -12.23
N LEU A 60 7.09 -2.06 -13.04
CA LEU A 60 5.85 -1.50 -13.60
C LEU A 60 5.76 -1.59 -15.11
N SER A 61 6.87 -1.77 -15.83
CA SER A 61 6.92 -1.61 -17.28
C SER A 61 5.81 -2.36 -18.01
N ASP A 62 5.61 -3.63 -17.68
CA ASP A 62 4.64 -4.49 -18.37
C ASP A 62 3.19 -4.14 -17.99
N ASP A 63 2.91 -3.99 -16.69
CA ASP A 63 1.60 -3.58 -16.17
C ASP A 63 1.18 -2.21 -16.69
N LEU A 64 2.11 -1.26 -16.73
CA LEU A 64 1.84 0.11 -17.15
C LEU A 64 1.56 0.18 -18.64
N ARG A 65 2.30 -0.55 -19.47
CA ARG A 65 2.03 -0.68 -20.92
C ARG A 65 0.65 -1.28 -21.17
N ALA A 66 0.31 -2.36 -20.47
CA ALA A 66 -1.00 -3.00 -20.61
C ALA A 66 -2.15 -2.05 -20.22
N ARG A 67 -2.01 -1.33 -19.09
CA ARG A 67 -3.02 -0.36 -18.63
C ARG A 67 -3.13 0.86 -19.54
N ARG A 68 -2.01 1.35 -20.07
CA ARG A 68 -2.01 2.45 -21.05
C ARG A 68 -2.80 2.06 -22.29
N ALA A 69 -2.52 0.89 -22.87
CA ALA A 69 -3.24 0.38 -24.04
C ALA A 69 -4.74 0.17 -23.77
N GLU A 70 -5.12 -0.31 -22.57
CA GLU A 70 -6.53 -0.43 -22.17
C GLU A 70 -7.24 0.93 -22.14
N VAL A 71 -6.56 1.95 -21.61
CA VAL A 71 -7.07 3.31 -21.49
C VAL A 71 -7.22 3.97 -22.87
N GLU A 72 -6.22 3.82 -23.73
CA GLU A 72 -6.24 4.34 -25.11
C GLU A 72 -7.38 3.72 -25.91
N ARG A 73 -7.49 2.39 -25.91
CA ARG A 73 -8.60 1.67 -26.56
C ARG A 73 -9.97 2.13 -26.06
N TYR A 74 -10.14 2.29 -24.75
CA TYR A 74 -11.41 2.78 -24.17
C TYR A 74 -11.78 4.17 -24.69
N ASN A 75 -10.80 5.08 -24.77
CA ASN A 75 -11.05 6.45 -25.22
C ASN A 75 -11.37 6.49 -26.72
N GLU A 76 -10.68 5.68 -27.54
CA GLU A 76 -10.92 5.53 -28.98
C GLU A 76 -12.32 4.96 -29.27
N GLU A 77 -12.70 3.86 -28.61
CA GLU A 77 -14.01 3.21 -28.77
C GLU A 77 -15.18 4.15 -28.43
N LYS A 78 -14.95 5.09 -27.52
CA LYS A 78 -15.95 6.07 -27.08
C LYS A 78 -15.89 7.40 -27.85
N GLY A 79 -14.96 7.56 -28.79
CA GLY A 79 -14.80 8.79 -29.56
C GLY A 79 -14.56 10.02 -28.67
N VAL A 80 -13.86 9.84 -27.56
CA VAL A 80 -13.67 10.90 -26.56
C VAL A 80 -12.76 11.99 -27.12
N ASN A 81 -13.20 13.24 -27.05
CA ASN A 81 -12.29 14.37 -27.26
C ASN A 81 -11.37 14.53 -26.03
N THR A 82 -10.11 14.16 -26.19
CA THR A 82 -9.07 14.19 -25.14
C THR A 82 -8.35 15.54 -25.01
N GLU A 83 -8.79 16.59 -25.71
CA GLU A 83 -8.28 17.96 -25.54
C GLU A 83 -8.37 18.42 -24.09
N GLU A 84 -9.52 18.13 -23.45
CA GLU A 84 -9.69 18.35 -22.02
C GLU A 84 -9.39 17.07 -21.23
N LEU A 85 -8.61 17.19 -20.15
CA LEU A 85 -8.03 16.06 -19.42
C LEU A 85 -9.09 15.16 -18.78
N ILE A 86 -10.23 15.74 -18.37
CA ILE A 86 -11.28 15.03 -17.63
C ILE A 86 -12.19 14.15 -18.51
N ASN A 87 -12.25 14.42 -19.82
CA ASN A 87 -13.21 13.77 -20.71
C ASN A 87 -12.87 12.30 -20.99
N GLY A 88 -11.59 11.94 -20.87
CA GLY A 88 -11.09 10.59 -21.10
C GLY A 88 -10.69 9.86 -19.83
N ARG A 89 -10.67 8.53 -19.92
CA ARG A 89 -10.01 7.71 -18.90
C ARG A 89 -8.52 8.03 -18.95
N ARG A 90 -7.90 8.18 -17.77
CA ARG A 90 -6.46 8.42 -17.61
C ARG A 90 -5.95 7.70 -16.37
N LEU A 91 -4.65 7.43 -16.36
CA LEU A 91 -3.96 6.91 -15.18
C LEU A 91 -3.71 8.03 -14.17
N THR A 92 -3.65 7.67 -12.89
CA THR A 92 -3.33 8.58 -11.79
C THR A 92 -2.05 8.16 -11.13
N ASN A 93 -1.28 9.12 -10.61
CA ASN A 93 -0.02 8.81 -9.93
C ASN A 93 -0.23 7.90 -8.72
N VAL A 94 -1.29 8.12 -7.93
CA VAL A 94 -1.66 7.26 -6.80
C VAL A 94 -2.11 5.86 -7.21
N GLY A 95 -2.79 5.74 -8.36
CA GLY A 95 -3.17 4.46 -8.93
C GLY A 95 -1.94 3.66 -9.36
N THR A 96 -1.00 4.31 -10.04
CA THR A 96 0.27 3.72 -10.47
C THR A 96 1.15 3.32 -9.28
N PHE A 97 1.25 4.17 -8.25
CA PHE A 97 1.94 3.81 -7.00
C PHE A 97 1.35 2.55 -6.35
N ARG A 98 0.02 2.43 -6.30
CA ARG A 98 -0.63 1.22 -5.75
C ARG A 98 -0.27 -0.05 -6.53
N VAL A 99 -0.20 0.04 -7.87
CA VAL A 99 0.23 -1.07 -8.73
C VAL A 99 1.70 -1.41 -8.44
N TYR A 100 2.57 -0.41 -8.27
CA TYR A 100 3.97 -0.62 -7.91
C TYR A 100 4.11 -1.37 -6.59
N VAL A 101 3.39 -0.95 -5.54
CA VAL A 101 3.42 -1.63 -4.24
C VAL A 101 3.00 -3.10 -4.36
N ALA A 102 1.97 -3.37 -5.16
CA ALA A 102 1.54 -4.75 -5.41
C ALA A 102 2.62 -5.56 -6.15
N ALA A 103 3.22 -5.03 -7.21
CA ALA A 103 4.28 -5.70 -7.96
C ALA A 103 5.53 -5.97 -7.10
N TYR A 104 5.94 -4.97 -6.29
CA TYR A 104 7.04 -5.07 -5.35
C TYR A 104 6.82 -6.20 -4.32
N LEU A 105 5.65 -6.22 -3.67
CA LEU A 105 5.35 -7.23 -2.64
C LEU A 105 5.07 -8.62 -3.22
N ARG A 106 4.59 -8.72 -4.47
CA ARG A 106 4.46 -10.01 -5.18
C ARG A 106 5.81 -10.66 -5.45
N LYS A 107 6.84 -9.86 -5.73
CA LYS A 107 8.22 -10.35 -5.93
C LYS A 107 9.01 -10.48 -4.63
N HIS A 108 8.46 -10.07 -3.49
CA HIS A 108 9.20 -10.05 -2.23
C HIS A 108 9.31 -11.47 -1.61
N PRO A 109 10.52 -11.99 -1.36
CA PRO A 109 10.74 -13.39 -0.97
C PRO A 109 10.20 -13.74 0.43
N LYS A 110 9.99 -12.74 1.28
CA LYS A 110 9.46 -12.92 2.64
C LYS A 110 7.93 -12.70 2.75
N ILE A 111 7.24 -12.50 1.63
CA ILE A 111 5.79 -12.39 1.58
C ILE A 111 5.18 -13.73 1.18
N HIS A 112 4.21 -14.19 1.97
CA HIS A 112 3.46 -15.41 1.73
C HIS A 112 2.44 -15.18 0.60
N GLN A 113 2.66 -15.83 -0.54
CA GLN A 113 1.90 -15.57 -1.77
C GLN A 113 0.54 -16.28 -1.83
N ASP A 114 0.38 -17.37 -1.08
CA ASP A 114 -0.87 -18.17 -1.08
C ASP A 114 -1.94 -17.66 -0.10
N LEU A 115 -1.60 -16.70 0.76
CA LEU A 115 -2.54 -16.05 1.68
C LEU A 115 -3.13 -14.78 1.06
N THR A 116 -4.09 -14.15 1.75
CA THR A 116 -4.72 -12.92 1.24
C THR A 116 -3.67 -11.85 0.95
N PHE A 117 -3.62 -11.43 -0.31
CA PHE A 117 -2.77 -10.36 -0.79
C PHE A 117 -3.65 -9.22 -1.31
N LEU A 118 -3.67 -8.09 -0.61
CA LEU A 118 -4.53 -6.97 -0.95
C LEU A 118 -3.82 -5.64 -0.69
N ILE A 119 -3.62 -4.86 -1.75
CA ILE A 119 -3.17 -3.47 -1.68
C ILE A 119 -4.33 -2.60 -2.12
N ARG A 120 -4.88 -1.80 -1.19
CA ARG A 120 -6.13 -1.07 -1.44
C ARG A 120 -6.09 0.36 -0.90
N GLN A 121 -6.95 1.20 -1.46
CA GLN A 121 -7.27 2.50 -0.87
C GLN A 121 -8.37 2.32 0.17
N LEU A 122 -8.23 2.98 1.31
CA LEU A 122 -9.31 3.16 2.27
C LEU A 122 -10.02 4.50 2.02
N ALA A 123 -11.10 4.76 2.75
CA ALA A 123 -11.79 6.05 2.68
C ALA A 123 -10.81 7.20 3.01
N PRO A 124 -10.87 8.33 2.27
CA PRO A 124 -10.12 9.53 2.61
C PRO A 124 -10.37 9.98 4.06
N THR A 125 -9.32 10.50 4.69
CA THR A 125 -9.37 11.01 6.06
C THR A 125 -8.77 12.42 6.11
N PRO A 126 -8.91 13.16 7.23
CA PRO A 126 -8.17 14.41 7.42
C PRO A 126 -6.65 14.25 7.33
N LYS A 127 -6.14 13.02 7.52
CA LYS A 127 -4.72 12.67 7.38
C LYS A 127 -4.35 12.23 5.97
N GLY A 128 -5.17 12.53 4.96
CA GLY A 128 -4.94 12.11 3.58
C GLY A 128 -5.62 10.80 3.19
N LEU A 129 -5.19 10.23 2.07
CA LEU A 129 -5.71 9.00 1.47
C LEU A 129 -4.88 7.79 1.94
N PRO A 130 -5.44 6.86 2.73
CA PRO A 130 -4.68 5.69 3.20
C PRO A 130 -4.55 4.63 2.11
N ILE A 131 -3.32 4.22 1.80
CA ILE A 131 -2.99 3.03 1.02
C ILE A 131 -2.68 1.89 1.98
N GLU A 132 -3.65 1.00 2.21
CA GLU A 132 -3.51 -0.15 3.09
C GLU A 132 -2.79 -1.29 2.37
N ILE A 133 -1.70 -1.75 3.00
CA ILE A 133 -0.97 -2.96 2.67
C ILE A 133 -1.49 -4.06 3.60
N TYR A 134 -2.23 -5.01 3.03
CA TYR A 134 -2.73 -6.20 3.70
C TYR A 134 -2.09 -7.44 3.04
N VAL A 135 -1.05 -7.96 3.68
CA VAL A 135 -0.31 -9.15 3.20
C VAL A 135 0.10 -10.00 4.40
N PHE A 136 0.62 -11.19 4.16
CA PHE A 136 1.19 -12.05 5.19
C PHE A 136 2.67 -12.25 4.93
N THR A 137 3.49 -12.21 5.98
CA THR A 137 4.87 -12.71 5.93
C THR A 137 4.86 -14.23 5.97
N ASN A 138 5.91 -14.86 5.44
CA ASN A 138 6.15 -16.30 5.60
C ASN A 138 6.96 -16.63 6.87
N ASP A 139 7.20 -15.64 7.72
CA ASP A 139 7.87 -15.77 9.01
C ASP A 139 6.93 -15.33 10.14
N ILE A 140 6.84 -16.15 11.18
CA ILE A 140 6.01 -15.95 12.37
C ILE A 140 6.81 -15.48 13.59
N GLU A 141 8.14 -15.61 13.55
CA GLU A 141 9.03 -15.12 14.61
C GLU A 141 8.89 -13.60 14.71
N TRP A 142 8.80 -13.09 15.93
CA TRP A 142 8.40 -11.71 16.14
C TRP A 142 9.49 -10.73 15.70
N ALA A 143 10.75 -10.93 16.08
CA ALA A 143 11.82 -10.02 15.70
C ALA A 143 11.98 -9.95 14.17
N ASN A 144 11.94 -11.09 13.48
CA ASN A 144 11.99 -11.18 12.03
C ASN A 144 10.79 -10.49 11.38
N TYR A 145 9.56 -10.75 11.86
CA TYR A 145 8.35 -10.10 11.37
C TYR A 145 8.45 -8.57 11.45
N GLU A 146 8.92 -8.02 12.58
CA GLU A 146 9.06 -6.56 12.73
C GLU A 146 10.11 -6.01 11.76
N GLY A 147 11.24 -6.71 11.58
CA GLY A 147 12.28 -6.33 10.62
C GLY A 147 11.76 -6.32 9.18
N ILE A 148 11.05 -7.37 8.76
CA ILE A 148 10.43 -7.45 7.42
C ILE A 148 9.47 -6.28 7.20
N GLN A 149 8.63 -6.00 8.20
CA GLN A 149 7.68 -4.91 8.12
C GLN A 149 8.39 -3.54 8.05
N ALA A 150 9.47 -3.34 8.81
CA ALA A 150 10.26 -2.11 8.76
C ALA A 150 10.90 -1.92 7.38
N ASP A 151 11.62 -2.92 6.87
CA ASP A 151 12.31 -2.86 5.57
C ASP A 151 11.34 -2.52 4.42
N ILE A 152 10.16 -3.15 4.41
CA ILE A 152 9.11 -2.88 3.42
C ILE A 152 8.67 -1.42 3.50
N PHE A 153 8.37 -0.91 4.70
CA PHE A 153 7.85 0.44 4.85
C PHE A 153 8.92 1.51 4.62
N ASP A 154 10.17 1.26 4.98
CA ASP A 154 11.30 2.15 4.68
C ASP A 154 11.46 2.34 3.18
N HIS A 155 11.46 1.24 2.42
CA HIS A 155 11.48 1.28 0.95
C HIS A 155 10.26 2.02 0.41
N LEU A 156 9.05 1.62 0.82
CA LEU A 156 7.81 2.20 0.29
C LEU A 156 7.71 3.71 0.56
N LEU A 157 8.07 4.17 1.75
CA LEU A 157 8.10 5.59 2.11
C LEU A 157 9.13 6.37 1.28
N ALA A 158 10.31 5.78 1.05
CA ALA A 158 11.37 6.39 0.24
C ALA A 158 10.99 6.52 -1.24
N VAL A 159 10.20 5.60 -1.80
CA VAL A 159 9.80 5.66 -3.21
C VAL A 159 8.56 6.54 -3.47
N VAL A 160 7.77 6.92 -2.45
CA VAL A 160 6.57 7.77 -2.64
C VAL A 160 6.86 9.01 -3.50
N PRO A 161 7.94 9.79 -3.25
CA PRO A 161 8.26 10.97 -4.05
C PRO A 161 8.56 10.68 -5.52
N MET A 162 9.00 9.46 -5.87
CA MET A 162 9.27 9.06 -7.26
C MET A 162 7.99 9.03 -8.11
N PHE A 163 6.83 8.91 -7.46
CA PHE A 163 5.51 9.00 -8.08
C PHE A 163 4.91 10.41 -8.04
N GLU A 164 5.70 11.41 -7.63
CA GLU A 164 5.24 12.79 -7.40
C GLU A 164 4.09 12.86 -6.39
N LEU A 165 4.13 11.94 -5.43
CA LEU A 165 3.25 11.91 -4.27
C LEU A 165 4.04 12.38 -3.05
N ARG A 166 3.31 12.81 -2.02
CA ARG A 166 3.88 13.02 -0.69
C ARG A 166 3.15 12.20 0.34
N VAL A 167 3.88 11.77 1.36
CA VAL A 167 3.26 11.21 2.57
C VAL A 167 2.68 12.37 3.37
N PHE A 168 1.47 12.19 3.89
CA PHE A 168 0.87 13.16 4.78
C PHE A 168 1.66 13.22 6.09
N GLN A 169 1.94 14.44 6.53
CA GLN A 169 2.53 14.72 7.83
C GLN A 169 1.76 15.88 8.46
N GLU A 170 1.46 15.78 9.75
CA GLU A 170 0.89 16.91 10.48
C GLU A 170 1.95 18.04 10.54
N PRO A 171 1.56 19.31 10.35
CA PRO A 171 2.49 20.42 10.45
C PRO A 171 3.21 20.40 11.79
N THR A 172 4.53 20.43 11.74
CA THR A 172 5.40 20.54 12.90
C THR A 172 5.91 21.96 13.04
N GLY A 173 6.46 22.32 14.21
CA GLY A 173 7.04 23.64 14.43
C GLY A 173 8.15 24.02 13.42
N ALA A 174 8.79 23.03 12.78
CA ALA A 174 9.81 23.26 11.76
C ALA A 174 9.23 23.76 10.43
N ASP A 175 7.98 23.42 10.11
CA ASP A 175 7.30 23.77 8.85
C ASP A 175 6.89 25.26 8.77
N TRP A 176 6.96 25.98 9.89
CA TRP A 176 6.59 27.39 10.01
C TRP A 176 7.75 28.36 9.77
N ARG A 177 8.98 27.87 9.53
CA ARG A 177 10.13 28.72 9.22
C ARG A 177 10.15 29.02 7.71
N ARG A 178 9.60 30.17 7.34
CA ARG A 178 9.78 30.80 6.02
C ARG A 178 11.02 31.68 6.01
#